data_AF-A0A9X9A8I2-F1
#
_entry.id   AF-A0A9X9A8I2-F1
#
_cell.length_a   1.000
_cell.length_b   1.000
_cell.length_c   1.000
_cell.angle_alpha   90.00
_cell.angle_beta   90.00
_cell.angle_gamma   90.00
#
_symmetry.space_group_name_H-M   'P 1'
#
loop_
_entity.id
_entity.type
_entity.pdbx_description
1 polymer ?
#
loop_
_entity_poly.entity_id
_entity_poly.type
_entity_poly.pdbx_seq_one_letter_code
_entity_poly.pdbx_strand_id
1 'polypeptide(L)' 'MGNIHIQTKSKEYDVHVGKEVLSNLTTIVQNMQPAVSNVMIISDEAVASLHLQTVIDALQVEQHVFSFVVPS' A
#
# COMPACT_ATOMS: atom_id res chain seq x y z
N MET A 1 4.67 15.50 7.69
CA MET A 1 4.56 14.53 6.59
C MET A 1 5.52 14.97 5.50
N GLY A 2 6.45 14.12 5.09
CA GLY A 2 7.40 14.39 4.02
C GLY A 2 7.02 13.60 2.77
N ASN A 3 7.21 14.20 1.59
CA ASN A 3 7.17 13.50 0.31
C ASN A 3 8.55 13.59 -0.32
N ILE A 4 9.08 12.46 -0.77
CA ILE A 4 10.33 12.38 -1.52
C ILE A 4 10.00 11.87 -2.91
N HIS A 5 10.26 12.71 -3.90
CA HIS A 5 10.08 12.33 -5.30
C HIS A 5 11.30 11.55 -5.80
N ILE A 6 11.10 10.32 -6.25
CA ILE A 6 12.16 9.43 -6.70
C ILE A 6 12.10 9.25 -8.20
N GLN A 7 13.20 9.58 -8.87
CA GLN A 7 13.41 9.31 -10.29
C GLN A 7 14.50 8.25 -10.45
N THR A 8 14.15 7.17 -11.12
CA THR A 8 15.07 6.10 -11.51
C THR A 8 15.20 6.06 -13.03
N LYS A 9 16.14 5.26 -13.56
CA LYS A 9 16.32 5.12 -15.01
C LYS A 9 15.06 4.64 -15.75
N SER A 10 14.16 3.93 -15.06
CA SER A 10 13.00 3.29 -15.67
C SER A 10 11.66 3.81 -15.15
N LYS A 11 11.62 4.46 -13.98
CA LYS A 11 10.37 4.84 -13.30
C LYS A 11 10.53 6.09 -12.44
N GLU A 12 9.41 6.76 -12.25
CA GLU A 12 9.24 7.90 -11.36
C GLU A 12 8.10 7.60 -10.39
N TYR A 13 8.30 7.86 -9.10
CA TYR A 13 7.29 7.61 -8.07
C TYR A 13 7.55 8.45 -6.81
N ASP A 14 6.48 8.70 -6.06
CA ASP A 14 6.54 9.42 -4.79
C ASP A 14 6.68 8.47 -3.60
N VAL A 15 7.46 8.88 -2.61
CA VAL A 15 7.63 8.18 -1.33
C VAL A 15 7.11 9.08 -0.20
N HIS A 16 5.99 8.69 0.39
CA HIS A 16 5.37 9.39 1.51
C HIS A 16 5.90 8.85 2.84
N VAL A 17 6.49 9.72 3.66
CA VAL A 17 7.07 9.36 4.97
C VAL A 17 6.48 10.22 6.08
N GLY A 18 6.02 9.59 7.16
CA GLY A 18 5.50 10.29 8.33
C GLY A 18 4.57 9.42 9.15
N LYS A 19 3.97 10.05 10.17
CA LYS A 19 2.83 9.47 10.89
C LYS A 19 1.59 9.53 9.98
N GLU A 20 0.72 8.53 10.11
CA GLU A 20 -0.59 8.46 9.42
C GLU A 20 -0.53 8.35 7.89
N VAL A 21 0.59 7.89 7.30
CA VAL A 21 0.67 7.71 5.83
C VAL A 21 -0.38 6.75 5.29
N LEU A 22 -0.80 5.76 6.09
CA LEU A 22 -1.85 4.80 5.73
C LEU A 22 -3.18 5.46 5.37
N SER A 23 -3.51 6.64 5.92
CA SER A 23 -4.76 7.32 5.59
C SER A 23 -4.83 7.81 4.13
N ASN A 24 -3.68 7.90 3.46
CA ASN A 24 -3.60 8.30 2.04
C ASN A 24 -3.58 7.10 1.09
N LEU A 25 -3.53 5.87 1.63
CA LEU A 25 -3.36 4.65 0.84
C LEU A 25 -4.51 4.48 -0.17
N THR A 26 -5.76 4.69 0.27
CA THR A 26 -6.94 4.68 -0.61
C THR A 26 -6.78 5.64 -1.79
N THR A 27 -6.42 6.90 -1.52
CA THR A 27 -6.27 7.93 -2.54
C THR A 27 -5.16 7.60 -3.53
N ILE A 28 -4.05 7.05 -3.04
CA ILE A 28 -2.93 6.62 -3.90
C ILE A 28 -3.40 5.52 -4.85
N VAL A 29 -4.09 4.50 -4.34
CA VAL A 29 -4.60 3.38 -5.16
C VAL A 29 -5.64 3.85 -6.18
N GLN A 30 -6.56 4.74 -5.80
CA GLN A 30 -7.58 5.30 -6.69
C GLN A 30 -7.01 6.16 -7.81
N ASN A 31 -5.88 6.83 -7.57
CA ASN A 31 -5.23 7.70 -8.55
C ASN A 31 -4.29 6.94 -9.50
N MET A 32 -4.02 5.65 -9.26
CA MET A 32 -3.18 4.85 -10.15
C MET A 32 -3.83 4.67 -11.52
N GLN A 33 -3.00 4.73 -12.56
CA GLN A 33 -3.41 4.46 -13.94
C GLN A 33 -2.50 3.38 -14.54
N PRO A 34 -3.07 2.30 -15.13
CA PRO A 34 -4.50 2.03 -15.25
C PRO A 34 -5.17 1.75 -13.89
N ALA A 35 -6.49 1.94 -13.83
CA ALA A 35 -7.27 1.72 -12.62
C ALA A 35 -7.03 0.32 -12.03
N VAL A 36 -6.80 0.27 -10.73
CA VAL A 36 -6.55 -0.99 -10.01
C VAL A 36 -7.84 -1.79 -9.93
N SER A 37 -7.78 -3.07 -10.30
CA SER A 37 -8.92 -4.00 -10.22
C SER A 37 -8.88 -4.86 -8.97
N ASN A 38 -7.69 -5.19 -8.48
CA ASN A 38 -7.46 -6.06 -7.34
C ASN A 38 -6.16 -5.65 -6.63
N VAL A 39 -6.13 -5.86 -5.31
CA VAL A 39 -4.93 -5.60 -4.48
C VAL A 39 -4.47 -6.91 -3.84
N MET A 40 -3.18 -7.22 -3.94
CA MET A 40 -2.56 -8.35 -3.25
C MET A 40 -1.57 -7.81 -2.22
N ILE A 41 -1.82 -8.07 -0.94
CA ILE A 41 -0.92 -7.72 0.16
C ILE A 41 -0.03 -8.93 0.44
N ILE A 42 1.28 -8.73 0.42
CA ILE A 42 2.26 -9.77 0.72
C ILE A 42 3.08 -9.30 1.92
N SER A 43 3.13 -10.11 2.98
CA SER A 43 3.88 -9.82 4.20
C SER A 43 4.42 -11.09 4.82
N ASP A 44 5.45 -11.00 5.65
CA ASP A 44 5.85 -12.10 6.53
C ASP A 44 4.87 -12.27 7.70
N GLU A 45 4.96 -13.39 8.41
CA GLU A 45 4.08 -13.75 9.53
C GLU A 45 4.10 -12.72 10.67
N ALA A 46 5.28 -12.23 11.05
CA ALA A 46 5.42 -11.31 12.17
C ALA A 46 4.75 -9.96 11.86
N VAL A 47 5.01 -9.41 10.67
CA VAL A 47 4.38 -8.14 10.22
C VAL A 47 2.88 -8.31 9.99
N ALA A 48 2.46 -9.45 9.43
CA ALA A 48 1.04 -9.72 9.19
C ALA A 48 0.24 -9.67 10.49
N SER A 49 0.74 -10.31 11.55
CA SER A 49 0.07 -10.40 12.84
C SER A 49 -0.18 -9.04 13.50
N LEU A 50 0.66 -8.04 13.20
CA LEU A 50 0.61 -6.72 13.81
C LEU A 50 -0.11 -5.67 12.95
N HIS A 51 -0.01 -5.77 11.62
CA HIS A 51 -0.35 -4.64 10.75
C HIS A 51 -1.28 -4.98 9.58
N LEU A 52 -1.46 -6.26 9.22
CA LEU A 52 -2.23 -6.63 8.03
C LEU A 52 -3.65 -6.08 8.05
N GLN A 53 -4.36 -6.28 9.16
CA GLN A 53 -5.75 -5.80 9.28
C GLN A 53 -5.84 -4.28 9.18
N THR A 54 -4.90 -3.55 9.80
CA THR A 54 -4.85 -2.09 9.73
C THR A 54 -4.64 -1.59 8.31
N VAL A 55 -3.83 -2.29 7.51
CA VAL A 55 -3.62 -1.95 6.09
C VAL A 55 -4.86 -2.24 5.25
N ILE A 56 -5.53 -3.38 5.49
CA ILE A 56 -6.79 -3.74 4.82
C ILE A 56 -7.88 -2.70 5.13
N ASP A 57 -8.03 -2.34 6.40
CA ASP A 57 -9.02 -1.36 6.85
C ASP A 57 -8.73 0.04 6.29
N ALA A 58 -7.45 0.40 6.15
CA ALA A 58 -7.03 1.69 5.58
C ALA A 58 -7.20 1.76 4.06
N LEU A 59 -7.23 0.63 3.35
CA LEU A 59 -7.43 0.63 1.91
C LEU A 59 -8.83 1.14 1.54
N GLN A 60 -9.88 0.80 2.29
CA GLN A 60 -11.29 1.20 2.04
C GLN A 60 -11.68 1.25 0.56
N VAL A 61 -11.13 0.34 -0.25
CA VAL A 61 -11.35 0.31 -1.69
C VAL A 61 -12.49 -0.63 -2.03
N GLU A 62 -13.20 -0.34 -3.12
CA GLU A 62 -14.22 -1.23 -3.68
C GLU A 62 -13.61 -2.50 -4.31
N GLN A 63 -12.29 -2.51 -4.54
CA GLN A 63 -11.58 -3.64 -5.13
C GLN A 63 -11.42 -4.82 -4.17
N HIS A 64 -11.32 -6.02 -4.73
CA HIS A 64 -10.99 -7.21 -3.93
C HIS A 64 -9.56 -7.11 -3.40
N VAL A 65 -9.44 -7.22 -2.08
CA VAL A 65 -8.15 -7.28 -1.37
C VAL A 65 -7.87 -8.73 -1.00
N PHE A 66 -6.74 -9.23 -1.47
CA PHE A 66 -6.20 -10.55 -1.14
C PHE A 66 -4.96 -10.39 -0.28
N SER A 67 -4.67 -11.38 0.57
CA SER A 67 -3.45 -11.40 1.39
C SER A 67 -2.74 -12.74 1.28
N PHE A 68 -1.41 -12.70 1.17
CA PHE A 68 -0.54 -13.87 1.23
C PHE A 68 0.53 -13.66 2.31
N VAL A 69 0.55 -14.55 3.30
CA VAL A 69 1.50 -14.50 4.41
C VAL A 69 2.61 -15.51 4.16
N VAL A 70 3.84 -15.00 4.09
CA VAL A 70 5.05 -15.81 3.89
C VAL A 70 5.59 -16.27 5.24
N PRO A 71 5.88 -17.57 5.44
CA PRO A 71 6.55 -18.04 6.65
C PRO A 71 7.92 -17.40 6.81
N SER A 72 8.25 -16.97 8.04
CA SER A 72 9.55 -16.43 8.41
C SER A 72 10.48 -17.48 9.04
#